data_AF-A0A2I2DS66-F1
#
_entry.id   AF-A0A2I2DS66-F1
#
_cell.length_a   1.000
_cell.length_b   1.000
_cell.length_c   1.000
_cell.angle_alpha   90.00
_cell.angle_beta   90.00
_cell.angle_gamma   90.00
#
_symmetry.space_group_name_H-M   'P 1'
#
loop_
_entity.id
_entity.type
_entity.pdbx_description
1 polymer ?
#
loop_
_entity_poly.entity_id
_entity_poly.type
_entity_poly.pdbx_seq_one_letter_code
_entity_poly.pdbx_strand_id
1 'polypeptide(L)'
;MHYCGDTLMDTAIFHKAKTCGMEIQKTTTSSDCSIVKKDCCKEEQIVVKGQDELKIAFEKLSFDQQIFVASFVYSYENLFEYFEENAYTLSEYPPPLIIKSIYKLDETYLI
;
A
#
# COMPACT_ATOMS: atom_id res chain seq x y z
N MET A 1 0.49 5.30 -16.45
CA MET A 1 1.95 5.26 -16.65
C MET A 1 2.29 6.45 -17.52
N HIS A 2 3.15 7.34 -17.03
CA HIS A 2 3.63 8.50 -17.76
C HIS A 2 4.96 8.14 -18.42
N TYR A 3 5.05 8.27 -19.74
CA TYR A 3 6.27 8.10 -20.52
C TYR A 3 6.66 9.43 -21.15
N CYS A 4 7.95 9.73 -21.24
CA CYS A 4 8.47 10.83 -22.07
C CYS A 4 9.53 10.28 -23.02
N GLY A 5 9.24 10.34 -24.32
CA GLY A 5 9.93 9.51 -25.31
C GLY A 5 9.70 8.03 -25.04
N ASP A 6 10.77 7.27 -24.91
CA ASP A 6 10.75 5.83 -24.62
C ASP A 6 11.01 5.51 -23.13
N THR A 7 11.09 6.53 -22.28
CA THR A 7 11.45 6.37 -20.86
C THR A 7 10.21 6.49 -19.97
N LEU A 8 10.00 5.50 -19.09
CA LEU A 8 8.95 5.52 -18.06
C LEU A 8 9.33 6.50 -16.94
N MET A 9 8.51 7.53 -16.74
CA MET A 9 8.71 8.56 -15.72
C MET A 9 7.97 8.24 -14.42
N ASP A 10 6.71 7.82 -14.52
CA ASP A 10 5.89 7.53 -13.34
C ASP A 10 4.81 6.47 -13.59
N THR A 11 4.44 5.74 -12.54
CA THR A 11 3.36 4.75 -12.56
C THR A 11 2.48 4.92 -11.33
N ALA A 12 1.17 4.89 -11.56
CA ALA A 12 0.15 4.93 -10.52
C ALA A 12 -0.94 3.90 -10.81
N ILE A 13 -1.52 3.35 -9.73
CA ILE A 13 -2.48 2.23 -9.79
C ILE A 13 -3.92 2.75 -9.69
N PHE A 14 -4.22 3.57 -8.69
CA PHE A 14 -5.58 4.05 -8.39
C PHE A 14 -5.83 5.50 -8.79
N HIS A 15 -4.81 6.18 -9.30
CA HIS A 15 -4.88 7.56 -9.76
C HIS A 15 -4.00 7.74 -11.00
N LYS A 16 -4.09 8.90 -11.64
CA LYS A 16 -3.21 9.23 -12.77
C LYS A 16 -1.77 9.31 -12.30
N ALA A 17 -0.84 8.87 -13.16
CA ALA A 17 0.58 9.07 -12.94
C ALA A 17 0.88 10.57 -12.88
N LYS A 18 1.80 10.97 -12.01
CA LYS A 18 2.34 12.32 -11.97
C LYS A 18 3.08 12.59 -13.27
N THR A 19 2.80 13.73 -13.84
CA THR A 19 3.43 14.20 -15.07
C THR A 19 4.77 14.87 -14.76
N CYS A 20 5.64 15.00 -15.77
CA CYS A 20 6.96 15.62 -15.65
C CYS A 20 6.95 17.14 -15.45
N GLY A 21 5.80 17.76 -15.17
CA GLY A 21 5.67 19.20 -14.96
C GLY A 21 5.86 20.04 -16.22
N MET A 22 5.99 19.42 -17.39
CA MET A 22 5.98 20.08 -18.71
C MET A 22 4.56 20.20 -19.26
N GLU A 23 3.57 20.44 -18.41
CA GLU A 23 2.25 20.87 -18.87
C GLU A 23 2.47 22.20 -19.59
N ILE A 24 2.49 22.18 -20.91
CA ILE A 24 2.63 23.39 -21.71
C ILE A 24 1.48 24.30 -21.28
N GLN A 25 1.80 25.40 -20.60
CA GLN A 25 0.87 26.52 -20.47
C GLN A 25 0.35 26.77 -21.88
N LYS A 26 -0.95 26.56 -22.12
CA LYS A 26 -1.60 26.97 -23.35
C LYS A 26 -1.16 28.40 -23.59
N THR A 27 -0.23 28.58 -24.53
CA THR A 27 0.33 29.88 -24.83
C THR A 27 -0.84 30.72 -25.28
N THR A 28 -1.28 31.62 -24.40
CA THR A 28 -2.18 32.71 -24.74
C THR A 28 -1.48 33.43 -25.88
N THR A 29 -2.01 33.27 -27.08
CA THR A 29 -1.41 33.70 -28.34
C THR A 29 -1.17 35.21 -28.31
N SER A 30 0.09 35.61 -28.13
CA SER A 30 0.62 36.86 -28.69
C SER A 30 1.57 36.49 -29.83
N SER A 31 1.10 36.78 -31.05
CA SER A 31 1.84 37.05 -32.30
C SER A 31 3.08 36.21 -32.65
N ASP A 32 2.93 35.45 -33.73
CA ASP A 32 3.92 35.16 -34.78
C ASP A 32 5.11 34.21 -34.55
N CYS A 33 5.17 33.45 -33.47
CA CYS A 33 6.12 32.33 -33.37
C CYS A 33 5.58 31.15 -32.52
N SER A 34 4.50 30.52 -32.97
CA SER A 34 4.03 29.27 -32.36
C SER A 34 4.76 28.06 -32.96
N ILE A 35 5.93 27.74 -32.41
CA ILE A 35 6.54 26.42 -32.60
C ILE A 35 5.60 25.41 -31.93
N VAL A 36 4.77 24.73 -32.71
CA VAL A 36 4.02 23.57 -32.25
C VAL A 36 5.03 22.45 -31.98
N LYS A 37 5.63 22.43 -30.78
CA LYS A 37 6.42 21.29 -30.33
C LYS A 37 5.48 20.07 -30.33
N LYS A 38 5.87 19.02 -31.04
CA LYS A 38 5.19 17.72 -30.93
C LYS A 38 5.21 17.31 -29.45
N ASP A 39 4.09 16.78 -28.98
CA ASP A 39 3.96 16.30 -27.62
C ASP A 39 4.93 15.12 -27.42
N CYS A 40 5.92 15.29 -26.54
CA CYS A 40 7.00 14.31 -26.35
C CYS A 40 6.61 13.21 -25.36
N CYS A 41 5.56 13.43 -24.57
CA CYS A 41 5.14 12.54 -23.50
C CYS A 41 3.82 11.84 -23.82
N LYS A 42 3.64 10.65 -23.29
CA LYS A 42 2.49 9.76 -23.53
C LYS A 42 2.00 9.19 -22.21
N GLU A 43 0.68 9.10 -22.08
CA GLU A 43 0.03 8.41 -20.97
C GLU A 43 -0.48 7.06 -21.42
N GLU A 44 -0.06 6.00 -20.75
CA GLU A 44 -0.55 4.64 -20.96
C GLU A 44 -1.27 4.12 -19.72
N GLN A 45 -2.40 3.46 -19.91
CA GLN A 45 -3.15 2.83 -18.83
C GLN A 45 -3.33 1.34 -19.11
N ILE A 46 -3.13 0.53 -18.08
CA ILE A 46 -3.50 -0.88 -18.10
C ILE A 46 -4.77 -1.03 -17.31
N VAL A 47 -5.81 -1.57 -17.94
CA VAL A 47 -7.07 -1.90 -17.27
C VAL A 47 -7.14 -3.40 -17.09
N VAL A 48 -7.05 -3.85 -15.85
CA VAL A 48 -7.29 -5.25 -15.49
C VAL A 48 -8.76 -5.38 -15.11
N LYS A 49 -9.53 -6.10 -15.93
CA LYS A 49 -10.91 -6.45 -15.57
C LYS A 49 -10.88 -7.49 -14.46
N GLY A 50 -11.51 -7.17 -13.33
CA GLY A 50 -11.77 -8.14 -12.27
C GLY A 50 -12.70 -9.24 -12.76
N GLN A 51 -12.69 -10.38 -12.06
CA GLN A 51 -13.63 -11.46 -12.33
C GLN A 51 -15.00 -11.11 -11.74
N ASP A 52 -16.06 -11.19 -12.56
CA ASP A 52 -17.44 -10.97 -12.10
C ASP A 52 -17.96 -12.16 -11.28
N GLU A 53 -17.54 -13.36 -11.67
CA GLU A 53 -17.79 -14.59 -10.93
C GLU A 53 -16.47 -15.06 -10.31
N LEU A 54 -16.43 -15.18 -8.98
CA LEU A 54 -15.35 -15.87 -8.31
C LEU A 54 -15.41 -17.33 -8.79
N LYS A 55 -14.48 -17.74 -9.66
CA LYS A 55 -14.26 -19.17 -9.90
C LYS A 55 -13.75 -19.75 -8.60
N ILE A 56 -14.68 -20.19 -7.75
CA ILE A 56 -14.40 -21.04 -6.60
C ILE A 56 -14.07 -22.43 -7.16
N ALA A 57 -12.99 -22.52 -7.93
CA ALA A 57 -12.25 -23.75 -8.02
C ALA A 57 -11.46 -23.83 -6.72
N PHE A 58 -12.15 -24.10 -5.60
CA PHE A 58 -11.50 -24.91 -4.59
C PHE A 58 -11.23 -26.22 -5.31
N GLU A 59 -10.03 -26.37 -5.88
CA GLU A 59 -9.58 -27.69 -6.27
C GLU A 59 -9.78 -28.56 -5.03
N LYS A 60 -10.67 -29.55 -5.16
CA LYS A 60 -10.92 -30.47 -4.06
C LYS A 60 -9.59 -31.11 -3.74
N LEU A 61 -9.01 -30.71 -2.61
CA LEU A 61 -7.76 -31.31 -2.15
C LEU A 61 -7.97 -32.82 -2.12
N SER A 62 -7.04 -33.56 -2.71
CA SER A 62 -7.02 -35.01 -2.54
C SER A 62 -6.88 -35.33 -1.05
N PHE A 63 -7.26 -36.54 -0.66
CA PHE A 63 -7.16 -36.95 0.73
C PHE A 63 -5.72 -36.79 1.27
N ASP A 64 -4.71 -37.12 0.46
CA ASP A 64 -3.30 -36.95 0.84
C ASP A 64 -2.90 -35.48 1.01
N GLN A 65 -3.42 -34.58 0.17
CA GLN A 65 -3.18 -33.14 0.32
C GLN A 65 -3.84 -32.59 1.59
N GLN A 66 -5.02 -33.08 1.96
CA GLN A 66 -5.68 -32.72 3.21
C GLN A 66 -4.87 -33.18 4.42
N ILE A 67 -4.36 -34.42 4.40
CA ILE A 67 -3.48 -34.95 5.44
C ILE A 67 -2.22 -34.09 5.57
N PHE A 68 -1.58 -33.74 4.45
CA PHE A 68 -0.39 -32.89 4.44
C PHE A 68 -0.67 -31.53 5.09
N VAL A 69 -1.73 -30.84 4.66
CA VAL A 69 -2.09 -29.52 5.21
C VAL A 69 -2.41 -29.61 6.70
N ALA A 70 -3.20 -30.60 7.12
CA ALA A 70 -3.54 -30.80 8.52
C ALA A 70 -2.29 -31.08 9.38
N SER A 71 -1.40 -31.96 8.91
CA SER A 71 -0.15 -32.28 9.61
C SER A 71 0.79 -31.07 9.68
N PHE A 72 0.90 -30.31 8.58
CA PHE A 72 1.70 -29.10 8.51
C PHE A 72 1.21 -28.06 9.52
N VAL A 73 -0.09 -27.72 9.49
CA VAL A 73 -0.69 -26.76 10.44
C VAL A 73 -0.51 -27.23 11.88
N TYR A 74 -0.81 -28.50 12.18
CA TYR A 74 -0.63 -29.07 13.51
C TYR A 74 0.83 -28.99 14.01
N SER A 75 1.80 -29.25 13.13
CA SER A 75 3.22 -29.11 13.47
C SER A 75 3.62 -27.65 13.73
N TYR A 76 2.97 -26.71 13.06
CA TYR A 76 3.27 -25.28 13.13
C TYR A 76 2.59 -24.58 14.31
N GLU A 77 1.44 -25.06 14.79
CA GLU A 77 0.77 -24.53 15.99
C GLU A 77 1.67 -24.60 17.22
N ASN A 78 2.42 -25.68 17.37
CA ASN A 78 3.40 -25.85 18.46
C ASN A 78 4.58 -24.87 18.38
N LEU A 79 4.79 -24.22 17.24
CA LEU A 79 5.84 -23.21 17.06
C LEU A 79 5.45 -21.84 17.63
N PHE A 80 4.14 -21.60 17.80
CA PHE A 80 3.57 -20.36 18.30
C PHE A 80 2.88 -20.53 19.64
N GLU A 81 3.29 -21.54 20.43
CA GLU A 81 2.91 -21.59 21.83
C GLU A 81 3.41 -20.28 22.47
N TYR A 82 2.46 -19.39 22.77
CA TYR A 82 2.74 -18.16 23.47
C TYR A 82 3.33 -18.59 24.80
N PHE A 83 4.66 -18.44 24.92
CA PHE A 83 5.28 -18.46 26.23
C PHE A 83 4.63 -17.27 26.93
N GLU A 84 3.61 -17.54 27.76
CA GLU A 84 3.43 -16.72 28.94
C GLU A 84 4.77 -16.83 29.65
N GLU A 85 5.70 -15.93 29.30
CA GLU A 85 6.71 -15.49 30.24
C GLU A 85 5.87 -15.20 31.46
N ASN A 86 5.91 -16.12 32.45
CA ASN A 86 5.34 -15.94 33.77
C ASN A 86 5.55 -14.48 34.06
N ALA A 87 4.48 -13.67 33.94
CA ALA A 87 4.64 -12.24 33.76
C ALA A 87 5.56 -11.84 34.89
N TYR A 88 6.82 -11.49 34.57
CA TYR A 88 7.76 -11.14 35.60
C TYR A 88 7.05 -9.98 36.23
N THR A 89 6.46 -10.21 37.40
CA THR A 89 5.70 -9.19 38.07
C THR A 89 6.78 -8.15 38.26
N LEU A 90 6.64 -7.02 37.58
CA LEU A 90 7.54 -5.89 37.68
C LEU A 90 7.34 -5.26 39.08
N SER A 91 7.32 -6.11 40.12
CA SER A 91 7.13 -5.78 41.52
C SER A 91 8.29 -4.93 42.02
N GLU A 92 9.45 -5.01 41.36
CA GLU A 92 10.60 -4.17 41.64
C GLU A 92 10.51 -2.78 40.99
N TYR A 93 9.59 -2.56 40.05
CA TYR A 93 9.38 -1.25 39.42
C TYR A 93 7.88 -0.97 39.20
N PRO A 94 7.15 -0.53 40.25
CA PRO A 94 5.77 -0.09 40.06
C PRO A 94 5.74 1.08 39.06
N PRO A 95 4.80 1.09 38.10
CA PRO A 95 4.64 2.21 37.19
C PRO A 95 4.55 3.51 37.99
N PRO A 96 5.24 4.59 37.57
CA PRO A 96 5.16 5.86 38.28
C PRO A 96 3.70 6.33 38.33
N LEU A 97 3.28 6.77 39.51
CA LEU A 97 1.94 7.30 39.71
C LEU A 97 1.73 8.47 38.74
N ILE A 98 0.72 8.35 37.86
CA ILE A 98 0.37 9.41 36.92
C ILE A 98 -0.28 10.56 37.70
N ILE A 99 0.54 11.50 38.15
CA ILE A 99 0.10 12.65 38.96
C ILE A 99 -0.54 13.74 38.08
N LYS A 100 -0.28 13.72 36.77
CA LYS A 100 -0.78 14.69 35.79
C LYS A 100 -1.06 14.00 34.46
N SER A 101 -2.18 14.37 33.84
CA SER A 101 -2.54 13.97 32.47
C SER A 101 -1.57 14.59 31.46
N ILE A 102 -0.41 13.96 31.26
CA ILE A 102 0.62 14.40 30.30
C ILE A 102 0.11 14.47 28.84
N TYR A 103 -0.91 13.68 28.49
CA TYR A 103 -1.56 13.75 27.17
C TYR A 103 -2.23 15.10 26.89
N LYS A 104 -2.52 15.89 27.93
CA LYS A 104 -3.15 17.21 27.81
C LYS A 104 -2.17 18.35 27.49
N LEU A 105 -0.85 18.10 27.55
CA LEU A 105 0.18 19.12 27.29
C LEU A 105 0.46 19.31 25.78
N ASP A 106 0.26 18.26 24.97
CA ASP A 106 0.48 18.28 23.51
C ASP A 106 -0.84 18.23 22.71
N GLU A 107 -1.98 18.47 23.35
CA GLU A 107 -3.27 18.55 22.66
C GLU A 107 -3.33 19.80 21.75
N THR A 108 -3.18 19.58 20.45
CA THR A 108 -3.48 20.60 19.44
C THR A 108 -4.94 20.45 19.01
N TYR A 109 -5.77 21.41 19.36
CA TYR A 109 -7.17 21.46 18.90
C TYR A 109 -7.21 22.17 17.54
N LEU A 110 -7.67 21.46 16.50
CA LEU A 110 -8.03 22.08 15.23
C LEU A 110 -9.30 22.92 15.44
N ILE A 111 -9.20 24.23 15.21
CA ILE A 111 -10.32 25.17 15.11
C ILE A 111 -10.58 25.42 13.63
#